data_AF-A0A1D6GNF0-F1
#
_entry.id   AF-A0A1D6GNF0-F1
#
_cell.length_a   1.000
_cell.length_b   1.000
_cell.length_c   1.000
_cell.angle_alpha   90.00
_cell.angle_beta   90.00
_cell.angle_gamma   90.00
#
_symmetry.space_group_name_H-M   'P 1'
#
loop_
_entity.id
_entity.type
_entity.pdbx_description
1 polymer ?
#
loop_
_entity_poly.entity_id
_entity_poly.type
_entity_poly.pdbx_seq_one_letter_code
_entity_poly.pdbx_strand_id
1 'polypeptide(L)'
;MEKGASEASAPCARCGKPAQLQCPKCAELKLPRENAAFCTQDCFRAAWSSHKSVHPKPGALASQQSPEGWKYCLRKGRGRALQLPRFEWTGPLRPYPISKMRVVPDEIEKPDWALDGIPKIEPDSDLQKRVEIKTPELIERMRETCRIAREVLDAAARVIKPGITTDEIDRVVHEETIARGGYPSPLNYHFFPKSCCTSVNEVICHGIPDARKLEDGDIVNVDVTVYYKGVHGDLNETYFVGNVDEASKQLLNLEFGSERSGKS
;
A
#
# COMPACT_ATOMS: atom_id res chain seq x y z
N MET A 1 -53.62 -21.09 -5.66
CA MET A 1 -52.86 -21.38 -6.89
C MET A 1 -51.80 -20.29 -7.03
N GLU A 2 -50.65 -20.49 -6.38
CA GLU A 2 -49.51 -19.59 -6.52
C GLU A 2 -48.91 -19.78 -7.92
N LYS A 3 -48.92 -18.71 -8.72
CA LYS A 3 -48.21 -18.67 -9.99
C LYS A 3 -46.75 -18.39 -9.68
N GLY A 4 -45.92 -19.43 -9.74
CA GLY A 4 -44.47 -19.32 -9.70
C GLY A 4 -43.97 -18.42 -10.83
N ALA A 5 -43.13 -17.45 -10.47
CA ALA A 5 -42.43 -16.60 -11.42
C ALA A 5 -41.54 -17.46 -12.33
N SER A 6 -41.74 -17.37 -13.64
CA SER A 6 -40.84 -17.99 -14.61
C SER A 6 -39.49 -17.28 -14.54
N GLU A 7 -38.45 -17.96 -14.04
CA GLU A 7 -37.07 -17.51 -14.19
C GLU A 7 -36.78 -17.34 -15.69
N ALA A 8 -36.52 -16.10 -16.12
CA ALA A 8 -36.13 -15.81 -17.49
C ALA A 8 -34.83 -16.56 -17.81
N SER A 9 -34.90 -17.52 -18.74
CA SER A 9 -33.73 -18.27 -19.19
C SER A 9 -32.76 -17.32 -19.89
N ALA A 10 -31.54 -17.19 -19.37
CA ALA A 10 -30.49 -16.40 -20.01
C ALA A 10 -30.18 -16.93 -21.43
N PRO A 11 -29.86 -16.06 -22.39
CA PRO A 11 -29.49 -16.50 -23.73
C PRO A 11 -28.13 -17.19 -23.72
N CYS A 12 -27.97 -18.23 -24.53
CA CYS A 12 -26.70 -18.94 -24.71
C CYS A 12 -25.66 -17.99 -25.30
N ALA A 13 -24.53 -17.85 -24.61
CA ALA A 13 -23.43 -16.95 -24.99
C ALA A 13 -22.83 -17.22 -26.39
N ARG A 14 -23.15 -18.37 -27.00
CA ARG A 14 -22.71 -18.73 -28.36
C ARG A 14 -23.80 -18.57 -29.42
N CYS A 15 -25.00 -19.07 -29.17
CA CYS A 15 -26.03 -19.24 -30.20
C CYS A 15 -27.36 -18.55 -29.89
N GLY A 16 -27.45 -17.82 -28.76
CA GLY A 16 -28.63 -17.05 -28.37
C GLY A 16 -29.84 -17.86 -27.90
N LYS A 17 -29.81 -19.19 -28.01
CA LYS A 17 -30.91 -20.07 -27.54
C LYS A 17 -31.04 -20.03 -26.01
N PRO A 18 -32.23 -20.26 -25.43
CA PRO A 18 -32.42 -20.42 -23.98
C PRO A 18 -31.38 -21.38 -23.38
N ALA A 19 -30.62 -20.90 -22.39
CA ALA A 19 -29.58 -21.65 -21.72
C ALA A 19 -29.95 -22.00 -20.28
N GLN A 20 -29.60 -23.22 -19.87
CA GLN A 20 -29.81 -23.71 -18.50
C GLN A 20 -28.50 -24.11 -17.81
N LEU A 21 -27.41 -24.28 -18.56
CA LEU A 21 -26.10 -24.64 -18.02
C LEU A 21 -25.27 -23.37 -17.78
N GLN A 22 -24.51 -23.34 -16.70
CA GLN A 22 -23.60 -22.25 -16.35
C GLN A 22 -22.17 -22.77 -16.22
N CYS A 23 -21.19 -21.96 -16.61
CA CYS A 23 -19.78 -22.27 -16.40
C CYS A 23 -19.49 -22.44 -14.88
N PRO A 24 -18.90 -23.57 -14.44
CA PRO A 24 -18.61 -23.83 -13.02
C PRO A 24 -17.76 -22.73 -12.37
N LYS A 25 -16.76 -22.20 -13.11
CA LYS A 25 -15.88 -21.14 -12.62
C LYS A 25 -16.57 -19.77 -12.54
N CYS A 26 -17.54 -19.49 -13.41
CA CYS A 26 -18.37 -18.28 -13.26
C CYS A 26 -19.34 -18.40 -12.08
N ALA A 27 -19.86 -19.60 -11.80
CA ALA A 27 -20.70 -19.84 -10.63
C ALA A 27 -19.92 -19.68 -9.32
N GLU A 28 -18.68 -20.19 -9.28
CA GLU A 28 -17.73 -20.00 -8.18
C GLU A 28 -17.41 -18.50 -7.95
N LEU A 29 -17.13 -17.77 -9.03
CA LEU A 29 -16.78 -16.33 -8.99
C LEU A 29 -18.00 -15.39 -8.89
N LYS A 30 -19.23 -15.91 -8.74
CA LYS A 30 -20.48 -15.15 -8.70
C LYS A 30 -20.63 -14.12 -9.85
N LEU A 31 -20.16 -14.47 -11.05
CA LEU A 31 -20.24 -13.59 -12.23
C LEU A 31 -21.65 -13.62 -12.86
N PRO A 32 -22.10 -12.53 -13.53
CA PRO A 32 -23.41 -12.45 -14.16
C PRO A 32 -23.68 -13.58 -15.16
N ARG A 33 -24.90 -14.13 -15.14
CA ARG A 33 -25.30 -15.27 -16.00
C ARG A 33 -25.40 -14.93 -17.49
N GLU A 34 -25.62 -13.67 -17.84
CA GLU A 34 -25.91 -13.22 -19.20
C GLU A 34 -24.80 -13.58 -20.21
N ASN A 35 -23.54 -13.64 -19.77
CA ASN A 35 -22.39 -13.98 -20.61
C ASN A 35 -21.74 -15.33 -20.23
N ALA A 36 -22.39 -16.11 -19.37
CA ALA A 36 -21.85 -17.35 -18.80
C ALA A 36 -22.82 -18.53 -18.88
N ALA A 37 -23.93 -18.38 -19.61
CA ALA A 37 -24.95 -19.41 -19.82
C ALA A 37 -24.79 -20.11 -21.17
N PHE A 38 -24.95 -21.43 -21.19
CA PHE A 38 -24.83 -22.28 -22.37
C PHE A 38 -26.02 -23.26 -22.49
N CYS A 39 -26.49 -23.50 -23.71
CA CYS A 39 -27.60 -24.43 -23.94
C CYS A 39 -27.14 -25.90 -23.97
N THR A 40 -25.89 -26.18 -24.34
CA THR A 40 -25.31 -27.53 -24.40
C THR A 40 -23.82 -27.52 -24.06
N GLN A 41 -23.27 -28.68 -23.70
CA GLN A 41 -21.83 -28.84 -23.43
C GLN A 41 -20.97 -28.58 -24.67
N ASP A 42 -21.48 -28.85 -25.87
CA ASP A 42 -20.80 -28.51 -27.13
C ASP A 42 -20.74 -27.00 -27.37
N CYS A 43 -21.79 -26.25 -27.01
CA CYS A 43 -21.75 -24.79 -27.06
C CYS A 43 -20.73 -24.22 -26.08
N PHE A 44 -20.59 -24.83 -24.89
CA PHE A 44 -19.55 -24.46 -23.93
C PHE A 44 -18.15 -24.73 -24.47
N ARG A 45 -17.87 -25.94 -24.98
CA ARG A 45 -16.55 -26.29 -25.54
C ARG A 45 -16.16 -25.41 -26.72
N ALA A 46 -17.10 -25.14 -27.63
CA ALA A 46 -16.86 -24.29 -28.79
C ALA A 46 -16.65 -22.81 -28.43
N ALA A 47 -17.28 -22.34 -27.35
CA ALA A 47 -17.12 -20.98 -26.85
C ALA A 47 -15.98 -20.83 -25.83
N TRP A 48 -15.32 -21.92 -25.41
CA TRP A 48 -14.32 -21.90 -24.34
C TRP A 48 -13.16 -20.93 -24.59
N SER A 49 -12.69 -20.84 -25.84
CA SER A 49 -11.57 -19.97 -26.23
C SER A 49 -11.87 -18.49 -26.03
N SER A 50 -13.11 -18.06 -26.27
CA SER A 50 -13.58 -16.68 -26.08
C SER A 50 -14.21 -16.44 -24.70
N HIS A 51 -14.82 -17.45 -24.08
CA HIS A 51 -15.42 -17.33 -22.75
C HIS A 51 -14.36 -17.26 -21.65
N LYS A 52 -13.21 -17.93 -21.81
CA LYS A 52 -12.15 -17.91 -20.79
C LYS A 52 -11.58 -16.53 -20.49
N SER A 53 -11.76 -15.54 -21.38
CA SER A 53 -11.35 -14.14 -21.13
C SER A 53 -12.32 -13.38 -20.22
N VAL A 54 -13.51 -13.94 -19.95
CA VAL A 54 -14.47 -13.41 -18.97
C VAL A 54 -14.03 -13.76 -17.54
N HIS A 55 -13.19 -14.78 -17.38
CA HIS A 55 -12.56 -15.06 -16.09
C HIS A 55 -11.40 -14.10 -15.88
N PRO A 56 -11.31 -13.44 -14.71
CA PRO A 56 -10.07 -12.79 -14.31
C PRO A 56 -8.96 -13.84 -14.32
N LYS A 57 -7.89 -13.60 -15.09
CA LYS A 57 -6.70 -14.47 -15.04
C LYS A 57 -6.12 -14.34 -13.62
N PRO A 58 -5.82 -15.45 -12.93
CA PRO A 58 -4.94 -15.35 -11.77
C PRO A 58 -3.60 -14.77 -12.27
N GLY A 59 -3.30 -13.54 -11.88
CA GLY A 59 -2.09 -12.81 -12.33
C GLY A 59 -2.28 -11.84 -13.52
N ALA A 60 -3.50 -11.58 -14.01
CA ALA A 60 -3.71 -10.34 -14.76
C ALA A 60 -3.77 -9.20 -13.74
N LEU A 61 -2.67 -8.46 -13.59
CA LEU A 61 -2.74 -7.10 -13.05
C LEU A 61 -3.91 -6.43 -13.75
N ALA A 62 -4.95 -6.09 -12.99
CA ALA A 62 -5.86 -5.04 -13.42
C ALA A 62 -4.93 -3.89 -13.81
N SER A 63 -4.97 -3.47 -15.07
CA SER A 63 -4.46 -2.17 -15.46
C SER A 63 -5.34 -1.15 -14.75
N GLN A 64 -5.13 -0.97 -13.44
CA GLN A 64 -5.65 0.14 -12.68
C GLN A 64 -5.03 1.34 -13.37
N GLN A 65 -5.86 2.09 -14.10
CA GLN A 65 -5.44 3.28 -14.79
C GLN A 65 -4.82 4.19 -13.74
N SER A 66 -3.49 4.31 -13.77
CA SER A 66 -2.79 5.25 -12.91
C SER A 66 -3.27 6.66 -13.25
N PRO A 67 -3.46 7.55 -12.26
CA PRO A 67 -3.80 8.94 -12.54
C PRO A 67 -2.82 9.54 -13.55
N GLU A 68 -3.31 10.43 -14.41
CA GLU A 68 -2.50 11.01 -15.48
C GLU A 68 -1.20 11.62 -14.94
N GLY A 69 -0.08 11.31 -15.62
CA GLY A 69 1.25 11.83 -15.29
C GLY A 69 2.01 11.06 -14.20
N TRP A 70 1.41 10.08 -13.52
CA TRP A 70 2.12 9.26 -12.54
C TRP A 70 3.08 8.30 -13.25
N LYS A 71 4.26 8.10 -12.65
CA LYS A 71 5.34 7.28 -13.23
C LYS A 71 5.88 6.31 -12.19
N TYR A 72 6.37 5.15 -12.65
CA TYR A 72 7.06 4.19 -11.80
C TYR A 72 8.34 4.79 -11.25
N CYS A 73 8.59 4.57 -9.96
CA CYS A 73 9.81 4.97 -9.29
C CYS A 73 10.97 4.03 -9.66
N LEU A 74 12.13 4.61 -9.99
CA LEU A 74 13.35 3.86 -10.26
C LEU A 74 14.50 4.35 -9.37
N ARG A 75 15.53 3.50 -9.19
CA ARG A 75 16.84 3.87 -8.63
C ARG A 75 16.76 4.68 -7.31
N LYS A 76 16.00 4.19 -6.32
CA LYS A 76 15.80 4.83 -5.01
C LYS A 76 15.21 6.25 -5.12
N GLY A 77 14.17 6.45 -5.94
CA GLY A 77 13.53 7.76 -6.07
C GLY A 77 14.15 8.72 -7.08
N ARG A 78 15.34 8.43 -7.63
CA ARG A 78 16.04 9.31 -8.59
C ARG A 78 15.54 9.23 -10.04
N GLY A 79 14.84 8.17 -10.40
CA GLY A 79 14.35 7.97 -11.77
C GLY A 79 12.83 7.81 -11.82
N ARG A 80 12.26 8.08 -13.00
CA ARG A 80 10.84 7.84 -13.31
C ARG A 80 10.72 7.15 -14.67
N ALA A 81 9.84 6.16 -14.77
CA ALA A 81 9.53 5.47 -16.02
C ALA A 81 8.02 5.35 -16.25
N LEU A 82 7.60 5.36 -17.52
CA LEU A 82 6.21 5.12 -17.90
C LEU A 82 5.84 3.65 -17.85
N GLN A 83 6.83 2.77 -17.99
CA GLN A 83 6.65 1.32 -17.98
C GLN A 83 7.17 0.73 -16.68
N LEU A 84 6.51 -0.34 -16.24
CA LEU A 84 6.96 -1.14 -15.10
C LEU A 84 8.39 -1.65 -15.37
N PRO A 85 9.33 -1.45 -14.44
CA PRO A 85 10.69 -1.98 -14.61
C PRO A 85 10.67 -3.50 -14.73
N ARG A 86 11.54 -4.02 -15.60
CA ARG A 86 11.79 -5.46 -15.70
C ARG A 86 12.63 -5.89 -14.51
N PHE A 87 12.06 -6.73 -13.67
CA PHE A 87 12.70 -7.32 -12.49
C PHE A 87 12.04 -8.67 -12.19
N GLU A 88 12.79 -9.60 -11.60
CA GLU A 88 12.28 -10.89 -11.16
C GLU A 88 11.77 -10.78 -9.73
N TRP A 89 10.46 -10.63 -9.58
CA TRP A 89 9.80 -10.43 -8.30
C TRP A 89 9.66 -11.75 -7.53
N THR A 90 9.87 -11.69 -6.21
CA THR A 90 9.81 -12.85 -5.31
C THR A 90 8.39 -13.27 -4.92
N GLY A 91 7.42 -12.36 -5.04
CA GLY A 91 6.03 -12.58 -4.67
C GLY A 91 5.05 -12.00 -5.70
N PRO A 92 3.73 -12.01 -5.41
CA PRO A 92 2.70 -11.48 -6.30
C PRO A 92 2.66 -9.94 -6.38
N LEU A 93 3.18 -9.23 -5.38
CA LEU A 93 3.11 -7.77 -5.31
C LEU A 93 3.95 -7.12 -6.41
N ARG A 94 3.47 -6.02 -6.96
CA ARG A 94 4.16 -5.21 -7.96
C ARG A 94 4.11 -3.73 -7.55
N PRO A 95 5.14 -2.94 -7.87
CA PRO A 95 5.07 -1.50 -7.69
C PRO A 95 4.06 -0.90 -8.67
N TYR A 96 3.43 0.18 -8.26
CA TYR A 96 2.56 1.01 -9.08
C TYR A 96 3.22 2.38 -9.32
N PRO A 97 2.70 3.17 -10.28
CA PRO A 97 3.15 4.55 -10.45
C PRO A 97 2.94 5.37 -9.18
N ILE A 98 3.80 6.36 -8.94
CA ILE A 98 3.74 7.23 -7.76
C ILE A 98 3.34 8.66 -8.13
N SER A 99 2.66 9.35 -7.22
CA SER A 99 2.35 10.77 -7.36
C SER A 99 3.61 11.64 -7.23
N LYS A 100 3.50 12.92 -7.58
CA LYS A 100 4.59 13.89 -7.37
C LYS A 100 4.97 13.99 -5.89
N MET A 101 6.21 14.40 -5.62
CA MET A 101 6.65 14.70 -4.26
C MET A 101 5.78 15.84 -3.69
N ARG A 102 5.36 15.70 -2.44
CA ARG A 102 4.55 16.70 -1.74
C ARG A 102 5.44 17.83 -1.23
N VAL A 103 4.89 19.05 -1.19
CA VAL A 103 5.63 20.26 -0.84
C VAL A 103 5.54 20.51 0.65
N VAL A 104 6.67 20.74 1.30
CA VAL A 104 6.74 21.17 2.69
C VAL A 104 6.81 22.70 2.72
N PRO A 105 5.96 23.41 3.51
CA PRO A 105 6.02 24.87 3.64
C PRO A 105 7.38 25.39 4.11
N ASP A 106 7.71 26.64 3.78
CA ASP A 106 9.01 27.23 4.08
C ASP A 106 9.22 27.43 5.59
N GLU A 107 8.14 27.63 6.35
CA GLU A 107 8.13 27.87 7.79
C GLU A 107 8.52 26.64 8.61
N ILE A 108 8.40 25.43 8.04
CA ILE A 108 8.77 24.18 8.68
C ILE A 108 10.30 24.05 8.69
N GLU A 109 10.87 23.78 9.88
CA GLU A 109 12.28 23.46 10.05
C GLU A 109 12.65 22.21 9.24
N LYS A 110 13.72 22.29 8.44
CA LYS A 110 14.11 21.23 7.50
C LYS A 110 15.44 20.59 7.93
N PRO A 111 15.57 19.25 7.83
CA PRO A 111 16.87 18.60 8.00
C PRO A 111 17.81 18.93 6.84
N ASP A 112 19.10 18.62 7.00
CA ASP A 112 20.18 19.00 6.09
C ASP A 112 20.08 18.37 4.68
N TRP A 113 19.36 17.26 4.54
CA TRP A 113 19.09 16.59 3.26
C TRP A 113 17.82 17.07 2.55
N ALA A 114 16.98 17.90 3.17
CA ALA A 114 15.64 18.20 2.63
C ALA A 114 15.69 18.77 1.20
N LEU A 115 16.73 19.52 0.86
CA LEU A 115 16.89 20.17 -0.44
C LEU A 115 17.51 19.27 -1.51
N ASP A 116 18.59 18.57 -1.19
CA ASP A 116 19.41 17.84 -2.17
C ASP A 116 19.37 16.31 -2.02
N GLY A 117 18.68 15.83 -0.99
CA GLY A 117 18.52 14.43 -0.65
C GLY A 117 19.77 13.77 -0.08
N ILE A 118 20.77 14.54 0.36
CA ILE A 118 22.04 14.04 0.86
C ILE A 118 22.19 14.38 2.35
N PRO A 119 22.11 13.40 3.27
CA PRO A 119 22.43 13.62 4.68
C PRO A 119 23.94 13.82 4.83
N LYS A 120 24.34 15.02 5.26
CA LYS A 120 25.74 15.46 5.40
C LYS A 120 26.21 15.30 6.84
N ILE A 121 25.33 15.56 7.81
CA ILE A 121 25.68 15.51 9.23
C ILE A 121 25.89 14.07 9.70
N GLU A 122 25.01 13.15 9.32
CA GLU A 122 25.02 11.77 9.82
C GLU A 122 26.31 10.98 9.49
N PRO A 123 26.82 10.98 8.23
CA PRO A 123 28.00 10.19 7.89
C PRO A 123 29.29 10.65 8.57
N ASP A 124 29.40 11.97 8.81
CA ASP A 124 30.58 12.61 9.41
C ASP A 124 30.48 12.75 10.94
N SER A 125 29.39 12.26 11.54
CA SER A 125 29.15 12.37 12.97
C SER A 125 29.97 11.35 13.78
N ASP A 126 30.57 11.82 14.88
CA ASP A 126 31.17 10.93 15.89
C ASP A 126 30.14 9.94 16.50
N LEU A 127 28.85 10.23 16.36
CA LEU A 127 27.75 9.36 16.79
C LEU A 127 27.67 8.04 16.02
N GLN A 128 28.31 7.94 14.84
CA GLN A 128 28.48 6.66 14.14
C GLN A 128 29.28 5.64 14.96
N LYS A 129 30.08 6.11 15.94
CA LYS A 129 30.98 5.28 16.76
C LYS A 129 30.68 5.35 18.25
N ARG A 130 29.78 6.24 18.67
CA ARG A 130 29.52 6.53 20.09
C ARG A 130 28.03 6.76 20.33
N VAL A 131 27.52 6.19 21.41
CA VAL A 131 26.14 6.44 21.86
C VAL A 131 26.11 7.79 22.58
N GLU A 132 25.23 8.69 22.12
CA GLU A 132 25.03 9.99 22.74
C GLU A 132 24.32 9.88 24.09
N ILE A 133 24.83 10.55 25.12
CA ILE A 133 24.10 10.76 26.37
C ILE A 133 23.28 12.04 26.22
N LYS A 134 21.96 11.89 26.15
CA LYS A 134 21.03 13.01 25.90
C LYS A 134 20.93 13.92 27.13
N THR A 135 20.92 15.24 26.92
CA THR A 135 20.63 16.20 28.00
C THR A 135 19.14 16.22 28.34
N PRO A 136 18.73 16.71 29.53
CA PRO A 136 17.31 16.83 29.89
C PRO A 136 16.47 17.57 28.84
N GLU A 137 17.01 18.64 28.24
CA GLU A 137 16.33 19.43 27.21
C GLU A 137 16.17 18.66 25.91
N LEU A 138 17.18 17.86 25.54
CA LEU A 138 17.12 17.01 24.35
C LEU A 138 16.12 15.87 24.54
N ILE A 139 16.05 15.28 25.75
CA ILE A 139 15.06 14.27 26.12
C ILE A 139 13.65 14.86 25.99
N GLU A 140 13.40 16.08 26.46
CA GLU A 140 12.07 16.69 26.38
C GLU A 140 11.65 16.96 24.93
N ARG A 141 12.57 17.45 24.09
CA ARG A 141 12.31 17.58 22.65
C ARG A 141 11.99 16.24 22.00
N MET A 142 12.73 15.18 22.35
CA MET A 142 12.46 13.82 21.84
C MET A 142 11.09 13.31 22.27
N ARG A 143 10.65 13.55 23.51
CA ARG A 143 9.29 13.18 23.97
C ARG A 143 8.21 13.88 23.15
N GLU A 144 8.36 15.17 22.93
CA GLU A 144 7.40 15.95 22.14
C GLU A 144 7.35 15.46 20.68
N THR A 145 8.50 15.25 20.05
CA THR A 145 8.60 14.75 18.67
C THR A 145 8.05 13.33 18.53
N CYS A 146 8.37 12.42 19.45
CA CYS A 146 7.82 11.05 19.41
C CYS A 146 6.29 11.03 19.64
N ARG A 147 5.76 11.93 20.47
CA ARG A 147 4.30 12.09 20.61
C ARG A 147 3.67 12.56 19.30
N ILE A 148 4.26 13.55 18.63
CA ILE A 148 3.80 14.01 17.30
C ILE A 148 3.81 12.84 16.31
N ALA A 149 4.90 12.08 16.24
CA ALA A 149 5.01 10.93 15.36
C ALA A 149 3.92 9.89 15.64
N ARG A 150 3.61 9.62 16.93
CA ARG A 150 2.48 8.77 17.31
C ARG A 150 1.15 9.27 16.81
N GLU A 151 0.85 10.55 17.01
CA GLU A 151 -0.42 11.14 16.56
C GLU A 151 -0.58 11.07 15.04
N VAL A 152 0.53 11.21 14.29
CA VAL A 152 0.57 11.05 12.83
C VAL A 152 0.33 9.58 12.43
N LEU A 153 0.97 8.62 13.08
CA LEU A 153 0.73 7.19 12.83
C LEU A 153 -0.73 6.81 13.13
N ASP A 154 -1.29 7.28 14.24
CA ASP A 154 -2.70 7.06 14.59
C ASP A 154 -3.65 7.66 13.53
N ALA A 155 -3.27 8.78 12.89
CA ALA A 155 -4.03 9.35 11.78
C ALA A 155 -3.95 8.50 10.50
N ALA A 156 -2.77 7.98 10.17
CA ALA A 156 -2.61 7.03 9.08
C ALA A 156 -3.43 5.75 9.32
N ALA A 157 -3.40 5.19 10.53
CA ALA A 157 -4.13 3.99 10.90
C ALA A 157 -5.65 4.12 10.65
N ARG A 158 -6.23 5.30 10.94
CA ARG A 158 -7.68 5.56 10.77
C ARG A 158 -8.16 5.48 9.33
N VAL A 159 -7.27 5.62 8.34
CA VAL A 159 -7.66 5.58 6.92
C VAL A 159 -7.40 4.22 6.26
N ILE A 160 -6.76 3.27 6.95
CA ILE A 160 -6.45 1.94 6.42
C ILE A 160 -7.73 1.14 6.28
N LYS A 161 -8.06 0.78 5.04
CA LYS A 161 -9.20 -0.07 4.67
C LYS A 161 -9.05 -0.57 3.23
N PRO A 162 -9.76 -1.64 2.82
CA PRO A 162 -9.78 -2.06 1.42
C PRO A 162 -10.14 -0.91 0.48
N GLY A 163 -9.41 -0.80 -0.63
CA GLY A 163 -9.62 0.18 -1.69
C GLY A 163 -8.88 1.52 -1.53
N ILE A 164 -8.30 1.83 -0.36
CA ILE A 164 -7.43 3.00 -0.19
C ILE A 164 -6.06 2.73 -0.83
N THR A 165 -5.47 3.73 -1.46
CA THR A 165 -4.10 3.64 -1.97
C THR A 165 -3.07 3.93 -0.88
N THR A 166 -1.86 3.38 -1.03
CA THR A 166 -0.75 3.75 -0.14
C THR A 166 -0.35 5.22 -0.32
N ASP A 167 -0.48 5.80 -1.52
CA ASP A 167 -0.29 7.25 -1.74
C ASP A 167 -1.30 8.13 -0.99
N GLU A 168 -2.52 7.66 -0.75
CA GLU A 168 -3.50 8.33 0.11
C GLU A 168 -3.12 8.25 1.60
N ILE A 169 -2.50 7.15 2.04
CA ILE A 169 -1.93 7.04 3.40
C ILE A 169 -0.76 8.04 3.56
N ASP A 170 0.15 8.09 2.58
CA ASP A 170 1.23 9.08 2.53
C ASP A 170 0.72 10.51 2.58
N ARG A 171 -0.39 10.81 1.89
CA ARG A 171 -1.03 12.12 1.94
C ARG A 171 -1.41 12.52 3.37
N VAL A 172 -2.06 11.61 4.08
CA VAL A 172 -2.48 11.83 5.48
C VAL A 172 -1.26 12.02 6.36
N VAL A 173 -0.25 11.15 6.26
CA VAL A 173 1.00 11.29 7.04
C VAL A 173 1.66 12.64 6.78
N HIS A 174 1.77 13.04 5.52
CA HIS A 174 2.33 14.33 5.14
C HIS A 174 1.55 15.49 5.75
N GLU A 175 0.24 15.58 5.48
CA GLU A 175 -0.62 16.67 5.94
C GLU A 175 -0.63 16.78 7.48
N GLU A 176 -0.73 15.66 8.19
CA GLU A 176 -0.74 15.61 9.65
C GLU A 176 0.62 15.97 10.26
N THR A 177 1.72 15.65 9.59
CA THR A 177 3.07 16.04 10.02
C THR A 177 3.25 17.55 9.90
N ILE A 178 2.86 18.14 8.76
CA ILE A 178 2.90 19.58 8.52
C ILE A 178 2.00 20.32 9.52
N ALA A 179 0.79 19.82 9.77
CA ALA A 179 -0.16 20.42 10.71
C ALA A 179 0.38 20.51 12.16
N ARG A 180 1.35 19.66 12.51
CA ARG A 180 2.03 19.65 13.83
C ARG A 180 3.36 20.40 13.82
N GLY A 181 3.69 21.09 12.73
CA GLY A 181 4.93 21.85 12.59
C GLY A 181 6.17 20.99 12.31
N GLY A 182 6.00 19.70 12.01
CA GLY A 182 7.09 18.78 11.74
C GLY A 182 7.42 18.66 10.25
N TYR A 183 8.61 18.14 9.96
CA TYR A 183 9.03 17.68 8.65
C TYR A 183 8.94 16.13 8.59
N PRO A 184 8.33 15.53 7.57
CA PRO A 184 8.34 14.08 7.41
C PRO A 184 9.74 13.60 7.02
N SER A 185 10.51 13.05 7.97
CA SER A 185 11.94 12.74 7.81
C SER A 185 12.29 11.91 6.58
N PRO A 186 11.50 10.89 6.18
CA PRO A 186 11.78 10.09 4.99
C PRO A 186 11.76 10.92 3.70
N LEU A 187 11.05 12.05 3.68
CA LEU A 187 10.91 12.86 2.48
C LEU A 187 12.27 13.38 2.01
N ASN A 188 12.62 13.02 0.79
CA ASN A 188 13.89 13.28 0.12
C ASN A 188 15.13 12.66 0.81
N TYR A 189 15.01 11.95 1.93
CA TYR A 189 16.15 11.28 2.57
C TYR A 189 16.74 10.22 1.61
N HIS A 190 18.00 10.39 1.21
CA HIS A 190 18.61 9.59 0.13
C HIS A 190 17.73 9.50 -1.14
N PHE A 191 17.07 10.60 -1.49
CA PHE A 191 16.13 10.74 -2.61
C PHE A 191 14.83 9.93 -2.47
N PHE A 192 14.49 9.44 -1.28
CA PHE A 192 13.23 8.75 -1.04
C PHE A 192 12.04 9.68 -1.34
N PRO A 193 11.07 9.28 -2.18
CA PRO A 193 10.17 10.24 -2.83
C PRO A 193 8.88 10.56 -2.05
N LYS A 194 8.72 10.03 -0.83
CA LYS A 194 7.47 10.03 -0.05
C LYS A 194 7.73 10.36 1.42
N SER A 195 6.68 10.66 2.16
CA SER A 195 6.71 11.15 3.55
C SER A 195 6.69 10.03 4.58
N CYS A 196 6.32 8.82 4.18
CA CYS A 196 6.36 7.60 5.00
C CYS A 196 6.74 6.39 4.15
N CYS A 197 6.96 5.25 4.81
CA CYS A 197 7.01 3.96 4.14
C CYS A 197 5.70 3.20 4.34
N THR A 198 5.26 2.49 3.31
CA THR A 198 4.09 1.59 3.37
C THR A 198 4.49 0.23 2.82
N SER A 199 4.62 -0.77 3.69
CA SER A 199 5.17 -2.08 3.35
C SER A 199 4.06 -3.13 3.42
N VAL A 200 3.56 -3.54 2.26
CA VAL A 200 2.43 -4.48 2.14
C VAL A 200 2.94 -5.91 1.97
N ASN A 201 2.37 -6.85 2.72
CA ASN A 201 2.60 -8.30 2.59
C ASN A 201 4.09 -8.69 2.58
N GLU A 202 4.63 -9.16 1.45
CA GLU A 202 6.03 -9.61 1.35
C GLU A 202 7.07 -8.49 1.35
N VAL A 203 6.65 -7.21 1.35
CA VAL A 203 7.56 -6.08 1.49
C VAL A 203 7.99 -5.98 2.94
N ILE A 204 9.29 -6.23 3.20
CA ILE A 204 9.85 -6.21 4.55
C ILE A 204 9.84 -4.79 5.13
N CYS A 205 10.40 -3.81 4.41
CA CYS A 205 10.46 -2.42 4.83
C CYS A 205 10.66 -1.50 3.62
N HIS A 206 10.55 -0.19 3.85
CA HIS A 206 10.81 0.87 2.86
C HIS A 206 9.97 0.75 1.56
N GLY A 207 8.76 0.19 1.66
CA GLY A 207 7.80 0.25 0.55
C GLY A 207 7.46 1.71 0.23
N ILE A 208 7.50 2.08 -1.05
CA ILE A 208 7.20 3.45 -1.50
C ILE A 208 5.68 3.57 -1.71
N PRO A 209 5.01 4.52 -1.04
CA PRO A 209 3.62 4.85 -1.32
C PRO A 209 3.34 5.11 -2.81
N ASP A 210 2.37 4.39 -3.36
CA ASP A 210 2.05 4.34 -4.78
C ASP A 210 0.54 4.21 -5.06
N ALA A 211 0.17 4.06 -6.33
CA ALA A 211 -1.23 3.94 -6.74
C ALA A 211 -1.88 2.59 -6.41
N ARG A 212 -1.20 1.65 -5.76
CA ARG A 212 -1.78 0.35 -5.41
C ARG A 212 -2.86 0.56 -4.35
N LYS A 213 -4.07 0.10 -4.66
CA LYS A 213 -5.14 -0.03 -3.66
C LYS A 213 -4.86 -1.23 -2.74
N LEU A 214 -5.03 -1.05 -1.45
CA LEU A 214 -5.04 -2.13 -0.47
C LEU A 214 -6.22 -3.07 -0.73
N GLU A 215 -5.99 -4.37 -0.61
CA GLU A 215 -6.98 -5.43 -0.83
C GLU A 215 -7.45 -6.02 0.51
N ASP A 216 -8.68 -6.54 0.56
CA ASP A 216 -9.15 -7.28 1.74
C ASP A 216 -8.27 -8.51 1.96
N GLY A 217 -7.72 -8.64 3.16
CA GLY A 217 -6.77 -9.68 3.52
C GLY A 217 -5.30 -9.26 3.46
N ASP A 218 -4.97 -8.07 2.97
CA ASP A 218 -3.60 -7.53 3.08
C ASP A 218 -3.21 -7.27 4.54
N ILE A 219 -1.91 -7.35 4.81
CA ILE A 219 -1.27 -6.66 5.94
C ILE A 219 -0.43 -5.51 5.42
N VAL A 220 -0.41 -4.38 6.14
CA VAL A 220 0.38 -3.20 5.77
C VAL A 220 1.07 -2.61 6.98
N ASN A 221 2.39 -2.54 6.93
CA ASN A 221 3.18 -1.74 7.87
C ASN A 221 3.24 -0.28 7.40
N VAL A 222 3.02 0.65 8.32
CA VAL A 222 3.20 2.09 8.08
C VAL A 222 4.28 2.60 9.00
N ASP A 223 5.34 3.14 8.40
CA ASP A 223 6.52 3.65 9.10
C ASP A 223 6.58 5.18 9.02
N VAL A 224 6.56 5.82 10.19
CA VAL A 224 6.46 7.26 10.35
C VAL A 224 7.65 7.77 11.14
N THR A 225 8.41 8.67 10.51
CA THR A 225 9.47 9.40 11.18
C THR A 225 9.26 10.90 11.05
N VAL A 226 9.15 11.62 12.16
CA VAL A 226 8.95 13.09 12.17
C VAL A 226 10.21 13.79 12.67
N TYR A 227 10.64 14.83 11.96
CA TYR A 227 11.66 15.77 12.39
C TYR A 227 10.99 17.03 12.96
N TYR A 228 11.31 17.38 14.19
CA TYR A 228 10.75 18.54 14.87
C TYR A 228 11.71 19.02 15.96
N LYS A 229 11.93 20.34 16.04
CA LYS A 229 12.85 21.00 16.99
C LYS A 229 14.26 20.38 17.00
N GLY A 230 14.78 20.05 15.82
CA GLY A 230 16.13 19.49 15.68
C GLY A 230 16.29 18.02 16.09
N VAL A 231 15.21 17.26 16.33
CA VAL A 231 15.28 15.82 16.64
C VAL A 231 14.29 15.01 15.82
N HIS A 232 14.53 13.69 15.72
CA HIS A 232 13.66 12.74 15.03
C HIS A 232 12.90 11.87 16.04
N GLY A 233 11.63 11.59 15.74
CA GLY A 233 10.81 10.59 16.43
C GLY A 233 10.34 9.56 15.42
N ASP A 234 10.59 8.29 15.71
CA ASP A 234 10.47 7.18 14.75
C ASP A 234 9.65 6.03 15.35
N LEU A 235 8.67 5.55 14.58
CA LEU A 235 7.83 4.41 14.95
C LEU A 235 7.09 3.85 13.73
N ASN A 236 6.77 2.57 13.79
CA ASN A 236 5.92 1.91 12.81
C ASN A 236 5.00 0.90 13.51
N GLU A 237 3.92 0.52 12.82
CA GLU A 237 3.04 -0.58 13.22
C GLU A 237 2.50 -1.27 11.96
N THR A 238 2.22 -2.56 12.10
CA THR A 238 1.57 -3.38 11.06
C THR A 238 0.06 -3.47 11.32
N TYR A 239 -0.74 -3.25 10.28
CA TYR A 239 -2.20 -3.19 10.33
C TYR A 239 -2.85 -4.23 9.42
N PHE A 240 -3.99 -4.74 9.85
CA PHE A 240 -4.87 -5.57 9.03
C PHE A 240 -5.69 -4.72 8.07
N VAL A 241 -5.80 -5.15 6.81
CA VAL A 241 -6.70 -4.54 5.83
C VAL A 241 -7.94 -5.41 5.70
N GLY A 242 -9.03 -5.02 6.35
CA GLY A 242 -10.26 -5.80 6.34
C GLY A 242 -10.10 -7.14 7.06
N ASN A 243 -10.47 -8.25 6.41
CA ASN A 243 -10.44 -9.59 7.01
C ASN A 243 -9.19 -10.37 6.62
N VAL A 244 -8.24 -10.50 7.53
CA VAL A 244 -7.00 -11.27 7.32
C VAL A 244 -7.11 -12.73 7.78
N ASP A 245 -6.29 -13.60 7.20
CA ASP A 245 -6.18 -15.00 7.59
C ASP A 245 -5.52 -15.21 8.97
N GLU A 246 -5.65 -16.41 9.52
CA GLU A 246 -5.09 -16.73 10.84
C GLU A 246 -3.56 -16.71 10.87
N ALA A 247 -2.90 -17.04 9.75
CA ALA A 247 -1.43 -16.99 9.68
C ALA A 247 -0.92 -15.55 9.82
N SER A 248 -1.58 -14.59 9.18
CA SER A 248 -1.31 -13.16 9.27
C SER A 248 -1.57 -12.64 10.68
N LYS A 249 -2.67 -13.07 11.33
CA LYS A 249 -2.94 -12.72 12.73
C LYS A 249 -1.85 -13.24 13.67
N GLN A 250 -1.40 -14.48 13.48
CA GLN A 250 -0.33 -15.08 14.27
C GLN A 250 1.00 -14.34 14.07
N LEU A 251 1.33 -13.99 12.82
CA LEU A 251 2.55 -13.23 12.50
C LEU A 251 2.60 -11.91 13.27
N LEU A 252 1.54 -11.11 13.20
CA LEU A 252 1.50 -9.82 13.90
C LEU A 252 1.53 -10.00 15.42
N ASN A 253 0.85 -11.00 15.97
CA ASN A 253 0.91 -11.28 17.40
C ASN A 253 2.34 -11.63 17.87
N LEU A 254 3.11 -12.35 17.05
CA LEU A 254 4.50 -12.66 17.34
C LEU A 254 5.40 -11.42 17.24
N GLU A 255 5.18 -10.57 16.24
CA GLU A 255 5.88 -9.30 16.05
C GLU A 255 5.70 -8.38 17.27
N PHE A 256 4.44 -8.07 17.63
CA PHE A 256 4.12 -7.25 18.81
C PHE A 256 4.63 -7.87 20.13
N GLY A 257 4.56 -9.20 20.25
CA GLY A 257 5.08 -9.93 21.41
C GLY A 257 6.60 -9.82 21.53
N SER A 258 7.32 -9.97 20.42
CA SER A 258 8.78 -9.89 20.35
C SER A 258 9.28 -8.49 20.73
N GLU A 259 8.68 -7.44 20.18
CA GLU A 259 9.03 -6.05 20.49
C GLU A 259 8.84 -5.69 21.97
N ARG A 260 7.79 -6.24 22.61
CA ARG A 260 7.57 -6.05 24.06
C ARG A 260 8.59 -6.83 24.89
N SER A 261 8.94 -8.06 24.48
CA SER A 261 9.92 -8.89 25.19
C SER A 261 11.36 -8.35 25.08
N GLY A 262 11.69 -7.62 24.02
CA GLY A 262 13.01 -6.98 23.86
C GLY A 262 13.23 -5.74 24.73
N LYS A 263 12.21 -5.27 25.46
CA LYS A 263 12.28 -4.09 26.35
C LYS A 263 12.47 -4.46 27.84
N SER A 264 12.62 -5.74 28.18
CA SER A 264 12.84 -6.24 29.54
C SER A 264 14.31 -6.34 29.92
#